data_AF-A0A959GP53-F1
#
_entry.id   AF-A0A959GP53-F1
#
_cell.length_a   1.000
_cell.length_b   1.000
_cell.length_c   1.000
_cell.angle_alpha   90.00
_cell.angle_beta   90.00
_cell.angle_gamma   90.00
#
_symmetry.space_group_name_H-M   'P 1'
#
loop_
_entity.id
_entity.type
_entity.pdbx_description
1 polymer ?
#
loop_
_entity_poly.entity_id
_entity_poly.type
_entity_poly.pdbx_seq_one_letter_code
_entity_poly.pdbx_strand_id
1 'polypeptide(L)'
;MKIATTPFRYFVLILIALAAASSTPFSPKQPNILFIMSDDHAQQAISSYGSQLIATPHIDRLAKEGALFENSFVTNSICAPSRAVLLTGKYSHLNGVRDNRDTFDGAQTTLPKLLQQAGYYTAIVGKWHLKTEPT
;
A
#
# COMPACT_ATOMS: atom_id res chain seq x y z
N MET A 1 7.95 -13.40 -68.28
CA MET A 1 8.58 -12.34 -67.47
C MET A 1 8.16 -12.53 -66.02
N LYS A 2 8.94 -13.27 -65.21
CA LYS A 2 8.61 -13.54 -63.79
C LYS A 2 9.24 -12.46 -62.92
N ILE A 3 8.43 -11.51 -62.46
CA ILE A 3 8.87 -10.44 -61.57
C ILE A 3 9.19 -11.08 -60.22
N ALA A 4 10.45 -10.97 -59.78
CA ALA A 4 10.93 -11.57 -58.54
C ALA A 4 10.19 -10.94 -57.34
N THR A 5 9.32 -11.71 -56.70
CA THR A 5 8.55 -11.30 -55.50
C THR A 5 9.34 -11.45 -54.19
N THR A 6 10.58 -11.91 -54.28
CA THR A 6 11.51 -12.15 -53.17
C THR A 6 11.86 -10.89 -52.35
N PRO A 7 12.10 -9.68 -52.92
CA PRO A 7 12.54 -8.53 -52.12
C PRO A 7 11.42 -7.98 -51.22
N PHE A 8 10.15 -8.11 -51.61
CA PHE A 8 9.01 -7.67 -50.81
C PHE A 8 8.83 -8.52 -49.53
N ARG A 9 9.09 -9.84 -49.63
CA ARG A 9 9.04 -10.75 -48.48
C ARG A 9 10.11 -10.43 -47.44
N TYR A 10 11.34 -10.14 -47.87
CA TYR A 10 12.41 -9.74 -46.95
C TYR A 10 12.12 -8.38 -46.31
N PHE A 11 11.54 -7.44 -47.05
CA PHE A 11 11.16 -6.13 -46.51
C PHE A 11 10.09 -6.22 -45.42
N VAL A 12 9.06 -7.06 -45.61
CA VAL A 12 8.03 -7.32 -44.60
C VAL A 12 8.61 -8.01 -43.35
N LEU A 13 9.53 -8.98 -43.53
CA LEU A 13 10.18 -9.64 -42.41
C LEU A 13 11.08 -8.68 -41.60
N ILE A 14 11.77 -7.75 -42.26
CA ILE A 14 12.58 -6.71 -41.60
C ILE A 14 11.68 -5.73 -40.83
N LEU A 15 10.53 -5.34 -41.38
CA LEU A 15 9.58 -4.46 -40.69
C LEU A 15 8.98 -5.12 -39.44
N ILE A 16 8.66 -6.42 -39.48
CA ILE A 16 8.17 -7.17 -38.32
C ILE A 16 9.26 -7.29 -37.24
N ALA A 17 10.51 -7.55 -37.64
CA ALA A 17 11.64 -7.62 -36.71
C ALA A 17 11.94 -6.27 -36.03
N LEU A 18 11.84 -5.15 -36.77
CA LEU A 18 12.00 -3.80 -36.20
C LEU A 18 10.86 -3.45 -35.21
N ALA A 19 9.62 -3.83 -35.53
CA ALA A 19 8.49 -3.62 -34.63
C ALA A 19 8.61 -4.40 -33.32
N ALA A 20 9.11 -5.64 -33.37
CA ALA A 20 9.35 -6.47 -32.19
C ALA A 20 10.53 -5.96 -31.33
N ALA A 21 11.53 -5.32 -31.92
CA ALA A 21 12.66 -4.74 -31.20
C ALA A 21 12.33 -3.42 -30.47
N SER A 22 11.16 -2.83 -30.73
CA SER A 22 10.77 -1.51 -30.22
C SER A 22 9.92 -1.56 -28.94
N SER A 23 9.56 -2.76 -28.46
CA SER A 23 8.88 -2.90 -27.18
C SER A 23 9.88 -2.78 -26.03
N THR A 24 10.07 -1.58 -25.49
CA THR A 24 10.67 -1.43 -24.17
C THR A 24 9.80 -2.20 -23.18
N PRO A 25 10.36 -3.14 -22.39
CA PRO A 25 9.57 -3.82 -21.39
C PRO A 25 9.02 -2.76 -20.44
N PHE A 26 7.70 -2.68 -20.33
CA PHE A 26 7.05 -1.92 -19.28
C PHE A 26 7.44 -2.60 -17.96
N SER A 27 8.51 -2.12 -17.35
CA SER A 27 8.84 -2.46 -15.98
C SER A 27 7.96 -1.57 -15.12
N PRO A 28 6.87 -2.09 -14.50
CA PRO A 28 6.08 -1.27 -13.60
C PRO A 28 7.03 -0.74 -12.52
N LYS A 29 7.16 0.59 -12.48
CA LYS A 29 8.00 1.25 -11.49
C LYS A 29 7.44 0.91 -10.12
N GLN A 30 8.29 0.40 -9.23
CA GLN A 30 7.92 0.14 -7.84
C GLN A 30 7.34 1.43 -7.23
N PRO A 31 6.06 1.45 -6.82
CA PRO A 31 5.43 2.67 -6.30
C PRO A 31 6.00 3.03 -4.93
N ASN A 32 5.85 4.28 -4.50
CA ASN A 32 6.05 4.63 -3.09
C ASN A 32 4.75 4.39 -2.33
N ILE A 33 4.84 3.90 -1.09
CA ILE A 33 3.68 3.65 -0.22
C ILE A 33 3.73 4.63 0.95
N LEU A 34 2.69 5.46 1.08
CA LEU A 34 2.51 6.35 2.23
C LEU A 34 1.29 5.89 3.03
N PHE A 35 1.53 5.41 4.24
CA PHE A 35 0.46 5.03 5.17
C PHE A 35 0.26 6.13 6.21
N ILE A 36 -0.93 6.75 6.23
CA ILE A 36 -1.28 7.84 7.15
C ILE A 36 -2.29 7.31 8.16
N MET A 37 -1.99 7.46 9.45
CA MET A 37 -2.87 7.08 10.54
C MET A 37 -3.07 8.26 11.49
N SER A 38 -4.34 8.57 11.78
CA SER A 38 -4.72 9.47 12.87
C SER A 38 -5.17 8.63 14.07
N ASP A 39 -4.79 9.06 15.27
CA ASP A 39 -5.19 8.39 16.52
C ASP A 39 -6.53 8.97 17.01
N ASP A 40 -7.39 8.12 17.59
CA ASP A 40 -8.74 8.47 18.07
C ASP A 40 -9.61 9.31 17.10
N HIS A 41 -9.47 9.05 15.79
CA HIS A 41 -10.19 9.81 14.76
C HIS A 41 -11.54 9.16 14.44
N ALA A 42 -12.62 9.76 14.94
CA ALA A 42 -13.97 9.28 14.66
C ALA A 42 -14.35 9.42 13.18
N GLN A 43 -15.03 8.42 12.62
CA GLN A 43 -15.52 8.45 11.23
C GLN A 43 -16.40 9.68 10.95
N GLN A 44 -17.23 10.09 11.93
CA GLN A 44 -18.10 11.25 11.83
C GLN A 44 -17.35 12.60 11.74
N ALA A 45 -16.03 12.62 11.96
CA ALA A 45 -15.22 13.83 11.79
C ALA A 45 -14.72 14.03 10.34
N ILE A 46 -15.02 13.10 9.42
CA ILE A 46 -14.57 13.12 8.04
C ILE A 46 -15.77 13.33 7.10
N SER A 47 -15.75 14.38 6.28
CA SER A 47 -16.90 14.75 5.41
C SER A 47 -17.18 13.73 4.31
N SER A 48 -16.18 13.01 3.80
CA SER A 48 -16.39 11.92 2.83
C SER A 48 -17.25 10.76 3.36
N TYR A 49 -17.40 10.62 4.68
CA TYR A 49 -18.31 9.65 5.30
C TYR A 49 -19.69 10.24 5.65
N GLY A 50 -20.04 11.40 5.07
CA GLY A 50 -21.34 12.04 5.24
C GLY A 50 -21.43 13.03 6.41
N SER A 51 -20.31 13.40 7.04
CA SER A 51 -20.31 14.39 8.13
C SER A 51 -20.86 15.75 7.67
N GLN A 52 -21.70 16.35 8.51
CA GLN A 52 -22.21 17.72 8.33
C GLN A 52 -21.59 18.70 9.34
N LEU A 53 -20.67 18.24 10.19
CA LEU A 53 -20.09 19.04 11.27
C LEU A 53 -18.82 19.78 10.85
N ILE A 54 -17.98 19.13 10.03
CA ILE A 54 -16.64 19.60 9.66
C ILE A 54 -16.40 19.29 8.18
N ALA A 55 -15.76 20.20 7.46
CA ALA A 55 -15.28 19.97 6.10
C ALA A 55 -13.82 19.48 6.12
N THR A 56 -13.54 18.38 5.42
CA THR A 56 -12.20 17.79 5.26
C THR A 56 -11.79 17.69 3.79
N PRO A 57 -11.71 18.82 3.05
CA PRO A 57 -11.60 18.81 1.58
C PRO A 57 -10.38 18.05 1.04
N HIS A 58 -9.27 18.01 1.80
CA HIS A 58 -8.08 17.26 1.39
C HIS A 58 -8.22 15.75 1.57
N ILE A 59 -8.97 15.28 2.59
CA ILE A 59 -9.30 13.86 2.78
C ILE A 59 -10.36 13.45 1.75
N ASP A 60 -11.35 14.30 1.52
CA ASP A 60 -12.41 14.06 0.54
C ASP A 60 -11.84 13.90 -0.88
N ARG A 61 -10.79 14.66 -1.21
CA ARG A 61 -10.05 14.51 -2.45
C ARG A 61 -9.44 13.12 -2.59
N LEU A 62 -8.82 12.58 -1.52
CA LEU A 62 -8.27 11.22 -1.54
C LEU A 62 -9.36 10.16 -1.72
N ALA A 63 -10.52 10.33 -1.06
CA ALA A 63 -11.66 9.45 -1.24
C ALA A 63 -12.20 9.47 -2.68
N LYS A 64 -12.29 10.66 -3.30
CA LYS A 64 -12.77 10.84 -4.68
C LYS A 64 -11.81 10.29 -5.74
N GLU A 65 -10.50 10.47 -5.54
CA GLU A 65 -9.47 10.02 -6.49
C GLU A 65 -9.09 8.54 -6.30
N GLY A 66 -9.49 7.93 -5.19
CA GLY A 66 -9.14 6.57 -4.82
C GLY A 66 -10.36 5.72 -4.50
N ALA A 67 -10.29 5.03 -3.36
CA ALA A 67 -11.35 4.18 -2.86
C ALA A 67 -11.70 4.56 -1.42
N LEU A 68 -12.99 4.54 -1.09
CA LEU A 68 -13.52 4.75 0.25
C LEU A 68 -14.08 3.43 0.79
N PHE A 69 -13.62 3.00 1.97
CA PHE A 69 -14.13 1.80 2.63
C PHE A 69 -15.19 2.18 3.66
N GLU A 70 -16.46 1.98 3.34
CA GLU A 70 -17.58 2.31 4.23
C GLU A 70 -17.71 1.36 5.43
N ASN A 71 -17.16 0.16 5.31
CA ASN A 71 -17.20 -0.90 6.32
C ASN A 71 -15.78 -1.37 6.67
N SER A 72 -15.05 -0.54 7.42
CA SER A 72 -13.69 -0.82 7.89
C SER A 72 -13.62 -0.77 9.41
N PHE A 73 -13.32 -1.91 10.04
CA PHE A 73 -13.33 -2.05 11.49
C PHE A 73 -11.95 -2.42 12.02
N VAL A 74 -11.57 -1.83 13.15
CA VAL A 74 -10.41 -2.30 13.92
C VAL A 74 -10.78 -3.57 14.68
N THR A 75 -9.86 -4.52 14.80
CA THR A 75 -10.10 -5.73 15.59
C THR A 75 -9.93 -5.50 17.09
N ASN A 76 -9.32 -4.37 17.48
CA ASN A 76 -9.18 -3.93 18.86
C ASN A 76 -9.21 -2.39 18.89
N SER A 77 -10.10 -1.81 19.70
CA SER A 77 -10.34 -0.37 19.80
C SER A 77 -9.45 0.32 20.84
N ILE A 78 -8.24 -0.18 21.05
CA ILE A 78 -7.22 0.39 21.95
C ILE A 78 -5.92 0.65 21.16
N CYS A 79 -5.23 1.74 21.48
CA CYS A 79 -4.09 2.28 20.75
C CYS A 79 -2.99 1.25 20.39
N ALA A 80 -2.31 0.66 21.39
CA ALA A 80 -1.21 -0.27 21.15
C ALA A 80 -1.67 -1.58 20.49
N PRO A 81 -2.76 -2.23 20.95
CA PRO A 81 -3.29 -3.43 20.29
C PRO A 81 -3.70 -3.20 18.82
N SER A 82 -4.36 -2.08 18.51
CA SER A 82 -4.75 -1.72 17.13
C SER A 82 -3.53 -1.59 16.21
N ARG A 83 -2.47 -0.94 16.70
CA ARG A 83 -1.19 -0.80 15.97
C ARG A 83 -0.48 -2.14 15.79
N ALA A 84 -0.48 -3.00 16.81
CA ALA A 84 0.10 -4.35 16.70
C ALA A 84 -0.65 -5.21 15.66
N VAL A 85 -1.98 -5.13 15.61
CA VAL A 85 -2.80 -5.80 14.59
C VAL A 85 -2.42 -5.28 13.20
N LEU A 86 -2.36 -3.96 13.01
CA LEU A 86 -2.00 -3.36 11.73
C LEU A 86 -0.63 -3.83 11.24
N LEU A 87 0.38 -3.88 12.13
CA LEU A 87 1.73 -4.29 11.77
C LEU A 87 1.83 -5.77 11.46
N THR A 88 1.10 -6.63 12.16
CA THR A 88 1.27 -8.09 12.07
C THR A 88 0.23 -8.78 11.20
N GLY A 89 -0.90 -8.13 10.92
CA GLY A 89 -2.07 -8.75 10.29
C GLY A 89 -2.77 -9.80 11.17
N LYS A 90 -2.46 -9.85 12.47
CA LYS A 90 -2.98 -10.87 13.41
C LYS A 90 -3.85 -10.22 14.48
N TYR A 91 -4.89 -10.93 14.93
CA TYR A 91 -5.66 -10.55 16.12
C TYR A 91 -4.76 -10.45 17.37
N SER A 92 -5.14 -9.59 18.33
CA SER A 92 -4.39 -9.35 19.57
C SER A 92 -4.00 -10.61 20.35
N HIS A 93 -4.86 -11.63 20.39
CA HIS A 93 -4.56 -12.88 21.08
C HIS A 93 -3.46 -13.70 20.40
N LEU A 94 -3.20 -13.48 19.11
CA LEU A 94 -2.15 -14.14 18.33
C LEU A 94 -0.86 -13.31 18.25
N ASN A 95 -0.95 -11.97 18.25
CA ASN A 95 0.24 -11.10 18.23
C ASN A 95 0.80 -10.78 19.62
N GLY A 96 0.04 -11.04 20.68
CA GLY A 96 0.48 -10.90 22.07
C GLY A 96 0.17 -9.54 22.73
N VAL A 97 -0.30 -8.54 21.99
CA VAL A 97 -0.63 -7.20 22.51
C VAL A 97 -2.16 -7.06 22.66
N ARG A 98 -2.63 -7.25 23.89
CA ARG A 98 -4.05 -7.28 24.28
C ARG A 98 -4.52 -5.94 24.84
N ASP A 99 -3.64 -5.22 25.54
CA ASP A 99 -3.86 -3.86 26.05
C ASP A 99 -2.62 -2.96 25.89
N ASN A 100 -2.66 -1.74 26.44
CA ASN A 100 -1.53 -0.78 26.41
C ASN A 100 -0.41 -1.11 27.42
N ARG A 101 -0.54 -2.18 28.21
CA ARG A 101 0.45 -2.61 29.21
C ARG A 101 1.42 -3.63 28.61
N ASP A 102 0.98 -4.41 27.65
CA ASP A 102 1.81 -5.38 26.93
C ASP A 102 2.97 -4.72 26.18
N THR A 103 4.03 -5.48 25.96
CA THR A 103 5.20 -5.08 25.16
C THR A 103 5.18 -5.86 23.84
N PHE A 104 5.36 -5.17 22.72
CA PHE A 104 5.30 -5.81 21.41
C PHE A 104 6.53 -6.66 21.13
N ASP A 105 6.33 -7.91 20.71
CA ASP A 105 7.42 -8.75 20.22
C ASP A 105 7.83 -8.33 18.79
N GLY A 106 8.86 -7.49 18.75
CA GLY A 106 9.47 -7.00 17.51
C GLY A 106 10.21 -8.06 16.71
N ALA A 107 10.37 -9.31 17.17
CA ALA A 107 10.96 -10.37 16.36
C ALA A 107 9.98 -10.93 15.31
N GLN A 108 8.68 -10.78 15.53
CA GLN A 108 7.64 -11.26 14.62
C GLN A 108 7.76 -10.67 13.21
N THR A 109 7.22 -11.39 12.22
CA THR A 109 6.98 -10.84 10.88
C THR A 109 5.99 -9.68 10.95
N THR A 110 6.38 -8.56 10.36
CA THR A 110 5.55 -7.35 10.26
C THR A 110 5.45 -6.87 8.82
N LEU A 111 4.44 -6.07 8.51
CA LEU A 111 4.26 -5.45 7.20
C LEU A 111 5.51 -4.68 6.73
N PRO A 112 6.17 -3.84 7.56
CA PRO A 112 7.43 -3.20 7.18
C PRO A 112 8.54 -4.20 6.79
N LYS A 113 8.71 -5.29 7.53
CA LYS A 113 9.73 -6.31 7.21
C LYS A 113 9.43 -7.02 5.88
N LEU A 114 8.16 -7.31 5.61
CA LEU A 114 7.75 -7.87 4.32
C LEU A 114 8.02 -6.89 3.16
N LEU A 115 7.77 -5.60 3.37
CA LEU A 115 8.10 -4.55 2.40
C LEU A 115 9.62 -4.44 2.18
N GLN A 116 10.42 -4.48 3.24
CA GLN A 116 11.90 -4.50 3.14
C GLN A 116 12.40 -5.70 2.32
N GLN A 117 11.84 -6.90 2.56
CA GLN A 117 12.16 -8.10 1.77
C GLN A 117 11.80 -7.93 0.29
N ALA A 118 10.76 -7.15 -0.01
CA ALA A 118 10.37 -6.78 -1.37
C ALA A 118 11.16 -5.59 -1.95
N GLY A 119 12.22 -5.13 -1.28
CA GLY A 119 13.11 -4.06 -1.76
C GLY A 119 12.65 -2.64 -1.43
N TYR A 120 11.66 -2.46 -0.56
CA TYR A 120 11.25 -1.13 -0.11
C TYR A 120 12.10 -0.62 1.05
N TYR A 121 12.40 0.68 1.06
CA TYR A 121 12.82 1.37 2.27
C TYR A 121 11.60 1.72 3.11
N THR A 122 11.65 1.44 4.40
CA THR A 122 10.56 1.71 5.34
C THR A 122 11.02 2.66 6.43
N ALA A 123 10.16 3.62 6.78
CA ALA A 123 10.37 4.51 7.91
C ALA A 123 9.03 4.75 8.61
N ILE A 124 9.10 5.09 9.90
CA ILE A 124 7.96 5.60 10.65
C ILE A 124 8.26 7.03 11.09
N VAL A 125 7.26 7.90 10.95
CA VAL A 125 7.30 9.27 11.46
C VAL A 125 6.03 9.48 12.28
N GLY A 126 6.19 9.71 13.59
CA GLY A 126 5.07 9.92 14.51
C GLY A 126 5.00 8.89 15.63
N LYS A 127 3.79 8.47 15.99
CA LYS A 127 3.52 7.69 17.21
C LYS A 127 3.69 6.19 16.98
N TRP A 128 4.52 5.55 17.81
CA TRP A 128 4.74 4.10 17.83
C TRP A 128 3.86 3.36 18.85
N HIS A 129 3.96 3.72 20.13
CA HIS A 129 3.14 3.20 21.24
C HIS A 129 3.23 1.68 21.49
N LEU A 130 4.33 1.01 21.12
CA LEU A 130 4.50 -0.45 21.27
C LEU A 130 5.59 -0.86 22.29
N LYS A 131 6.11 0.11 23.07
CA LYS A 131 7.11 -0.07 24.14
C LYS A 131 8.45 -0.69 23.70
N THR A 132 8.71 -0.68 22.41
CA THR A 132 9.94 -1.13 21.78
C THR A 132 10.39 -0.09 20.78
N GLU A 133 11.58 -0.24 20.22
CA GLU A 133 11.96 0.50 19.02
C GLU A 133 11.31 -0.13 17.77
N PRO A 134 10.98 0.65 16.73
CA PRO A 134 10.57 0.12 15.44
C PRO A 134 11.65 -0.78 14.83
N THR A 135 11.21 -1.88 14.19
CA THR A 135 12.07 -2.91 13.56
C THR A 135 11.72 -3.13 12.10
#